data_AF-A0A7J5WNE2-F1
#
_entry.id   AF-A0A7J5WNE2-F1
#
_cell.length_a   1.000
_cell.length_b   1.000
_cell.length_c   1.000
_cell.angle_alpha   90.00
_cell.angle_beta   90.00
_cell.angle_gamma   90.00
#
_symmetry.space_group_name_H-M   'P 1'
#
loop_
_entity.id
_entity.type
_entity.pdbx_description
1 polymer ?
#
loop_
_entity_poly.entity_id
_entity_poly.type
_entity_poly.pdbx_seq_one_letter_code
_entity_poly.pdbx_strand_id
1 'polypeptide(L)'
;MTEQQWMDFTQTTYNLLAEQTDYFPAPFARMFPYMQQQNWLFNYRYIWGIENSFGGLVRRANYLNSSKEAFELFMKHYQEIERSSVLFLVDVKKFADSQFQQLNPQ
;
A
#
# COMPACT_ATOMS: atom_id res chain seq x y z
N MET A 1 12.57 -9.33 -8.41
CA MET A 1 12.49 -10.01 -7.10
C MET A 1 11.78 -11.33 -7.29
N THR A 2 12.28 -12.41 -6.69
CA THR A 2 11.60 -13.71 -6.63
C THR A 2 10.46 -13.66 -5.62
N GLU A 3 9.55 -14.63 -5.64
CA GLU A 3 8.49 -14.75 -4.63
C GLU A 3 9.06 -14.82 -3.20
N GLN A 4 10.14 -15.58 -3.00
CA GLN A 4 10.82 -15.65 -1.71
C GLN A 4 11.33 -14.28 -1.26
N GLN A 5 11.95 -13.51 -2.17
CA GLN A 5 12.42 -12.16 -1.85
C GLN A 5 11.28 -11.22 -1.45
N TRP A 6 10.10 -11.35 -2.07
CA TRP A 6 8.91 -10.60 -1.66
C TRP A 6 8.41 -11.03 -0.29
N MET A 7 8.38 -12.34 -0.02
CA MET A 7 7.96 -12.86 1.28
C MET A 7 8.87 -12.31 2.39
N ASP A 8 10.18 -12.46 2.22
CA ASP A 8 11.20 -11.98 3.16
C ASP A 8 11.05 -10.49 3.42
N PHE A 9 10.91 -9.69 2.35
CA PHE A 9 10.71 -8.25 2.46
C PHE A 9 9.48 -7.89 3.31
N THR A 10 8.34 -8.55 3.07
CA THR A 10 7.12 -8.28 3.83
C THR A 10 7.22 -8.72 5.28
N GLN A 11 7.86 -9.85 5.55
CA GLN A 11 8.08 -10.33 6.92
C GLN A 11 9.00 -9.37 7.69
N THR A 12 10.10 -8.94 7.08
CA THR A 12 10.99 -7.92 7.67
C THR A 12 10.24 -6.63 7.95
N THR A 13 9.41 -6.17 7.01
CA THR A 13 8.61 -4.95 7.18
C THR A 13 7.67 -5.06 8.38
N TYR A 14 6.93 -6.17 8.52
CA TYR A 14 6.04 -6.35 9.67
C TYR A 14 6.79 -6.48 11.00
N ASN A 15 7.95 -7.13 11.02
CA ASN A 15 8.75 -7.24 12.24
C ASN A 15 9.22 -5.85 12.70
N LEU A 16 9.74 -5.03 11.78
CA LEU A 16 10.15 -3.66 12.07
C LEU A 16 8.97 -2.80 12.56
N LEU A 17 7.78 -2.95 11.97
CA LEU A 17 6.59 -2.24 12.42
C LEU A 17 6.15 -2.70 13.82
N ALA A 18 6.22 -4.00 14.12
CA ALA A 18 5.83 -4.55 15.42
C ALA A 18 6.68 -3.98 16.57
N GLU A 19 7.98 -3.75 16.33
CA GLU A 19 8.89 -3.10 17.27
C GLU A 19 8.52 -1.64 17.58
N GLN A 20 7.70 -0.99 16.73
CA GLN A 20 7.32 0.41 16.83
C GLN A 20 5.83 0.60 17.19
N THR A 21 5.21 -0.43 17.77
CA THR A 21 3.78 -0.44 18.12
C THR A 21 3.37 0.69 19.08
N ASP A 22 4.29 1.18 19.91
CA ASP A 22 4.07 2.32 20.81
C ASP A 22 3.72 3.62 20.06
N TYR A 23 4.13 3.75 18.80
CA TYR A 23 3.84 4.91 17.96
C TYR A 23 2.52 4.77 17.18
N PHE A 24 1.82 3.65 17.32
CA PHE A 24 0.63 3.40 16.51
C PHE A 24 -0.56 4.23 17.01
N PRO A 25 -1.25 4.95 16.12
CA PRO A 25 -2.55 5.47 16.45
C PRO A 25 -3.51 4.29 16.69
N ALA A 26 -4.42 4.42 17.66
CA ALA A 26 -5.30 3.32 18.08
C ALA A 26 -6.06 2.60 16.94
N PRO A 27 -6.55 3.28 15.87
CA PRO A 27 -7.15 2.59 14.73
C PRO A 27 -6.19 1.66 14.00
N PHE A 28 -4.93 2.06 13.84
CA PHE A 28 -3.91 1.25 13.18
C PHE A 28 -3.49 0.07 14.05
N ALA A 29 -3.30 0.28 15.36
CA ALA A 29 -2.98 -0.79 16.31
C ALA A 29 -4.00 -1.92 16.29
N ARG A 30 -5.30 -1.60 16.13
CA ARG A 30 -6.36 -2.62 15.99
C ARG A 30 -6.28 -3.40 14.68
N MET A 31 -5.83 -2.77 13.60
CA MET A 31 -5.79 -3.38 12.28
C MET A 31 -4.52 -4.22 12.06
N PHE A 32 -3.39 -3.77 12.63
CA PHE A 32 -2.06 -4.31 12.37
C PHE A 32 -1.93 -5.84 12.55
N PRO A 33 -2.47 -6.48 13.61
CA PRO A 33 -2.37 -7.93 13.77
C PRO A 33 -2.97 -8.70 12.57
N TYR A 34 -4.08 -8.21 12.01
CA TYR A 34 -4.71 -8.82 10.84
C TYR A 34 -3.89 -8.60 9.57
N MET A 35 -3.28 -7.42 9.42
CA MET A 35 -2.39 -7.12 8.29
C MET A 35 -1.22 -8.11 8.24
N GLN A 36 -0.58 -8.29 9.40
CA GLN A 36 0.58 -9.16 9.55
C GLN A 36 0.19 -10.64 9.37
N GLN A 37 -0.83 -11.12 10.08
CA GLN A 37 -1.26 -12.52 10.03
C GLN A 37 -1.67 -12.94 8.61
N GLN A 38 -2.33 -12.07 7.86
CA GLN A 38 -2.83 -12.34 6.51
C GLN A 38 -1.87 -11.83 5.42
N ASN A 39 -0.68 -11.35 5.81
CA ASN A 39 0.35 -10.76 4.95
C ASN A 39 -0.23 -9.89 3.81
N TRP A 40 -0.96 -8.83 4.19
CA TRP A 40 -1.62 -7.96 3.21
C TRP A 40 -0.65 -7.37 2.18
N LEU A 41 0.54 -6.90 2.63
CA LEU A 41 1.58 -6.36 1.76
C LEU A 41 2.01 -7.35 0.65
N PHE A 42 2.21 -8.63 0.98
CA PHE A 42 2.61 -9.65 0.00
C PHE A 42 1.48 -9.96 -0.98
N ASN A 43 0.25 -9.96 -0.46
CA ASN A 43 -0.94 -10.33 -1.20
C ASN A 43 -1.47 -9.22 -2.11
N TYR A 44 -1.06 -7.97 -1.94
CA TYR A 44 -1.38 -6.90 -2.88
C TYR A 44 -0.82 -7.11 -4.30
N ARG A 45 0.10 -8.06 -4.50
CA ARG A 45 0.50 -8.48 -5.86
C ARG A 45 -0.58 -9.24 -6.62
N TYR A 46 -1.59 -9.74 -5.92
CA TYR A 46 -2.67 -10.52 -6.51
C TYR A 46 -3.93 -9.67 -6.67
N ILE A 47 -4.66 -9.90 -7.76
CA ILE A 47 -5.91 -9.19 -8.08
C ILE A 47 -6.91 -9.25 -6.91
N TRP A 48 -7.10 -10.43 -6.31
CA TRP A 48 -7.99 -10.60 -5.16
C TRP A 48 -7.52 -9.80 -3.92
N GLY A 49 -6.21 -9.62 -3.75
CA GLY A 49 -5.64 -8.82 -2.67
C GLY A 49 -5.88 -7.34 -2.87
N ILE A 50 -5.80 -6.89 -4.13
CA ILE A 50 -6.19 -5.54 -4.54
C ILE A 50 -7.69 -5.33 -4.27
N GLU A 51 -8.55 -6.25 -4.69
CA GLU A 51 -10.01 -6.17 -4.47
C GLU A 51 -10.36 -6.02 -2.98
N ASN A 52 -9.75 -6.83 -2.10
CA ASN A 52 -9.97 -6.75 -0.67
C ASN A 52 -9.63 -5.36 -0.07
N SER A 53 -8.67 -4.65 -0.66
CA SER A 53 -8.31 -3.29 -0.22
C SER A 53 -9.43 -2.28 -0.45
N PHE A 54 -10.26 -2.46 -1.50
CA PHE A 54 -11.40 -1.59 -1.80
C PHE A 54 -12.49 -1.69 -0.74
N GLY A 55 -12.68 -2.85 -0.13
CA GLY A 55 -13.60 -3.01 1.00
C GLY A 55 -13.22 -2.12 2.19
N GLY A 56 -11.92 -1.98 2.47
CA GLY A 56 -11.41 -1.04 3.47
C GLY A 56 -11.57 0.42 3.06
N LEU A 57 -11.42 0.72 1.77
CA LEU A 57 -11.50 2.07 1.22
C LEU A 57 -12.92 2.62 1.25
N VAL A 58 -13.93 1.81 0.86
CA VAL A 58 -15.36 2.15 0.95
C VAL A 58 -15.76 2.56 2.35
N ARG A 59 -15.31 1.83 3.39
CA ARG A 59 -15.65 2.16 4.78
C ARG A 59 -15.12 3.53 5.24
N ARG A 60 -14.13 4.10 4.55
CA ARG A 60 -13.51 5.38 4.91
C ARG A 60 -13.82 6.52 3.93
N ALA A 61 -14.35 6.22 2.75
CA ALA A 61 -14.59 7.19 1.70
C ALA A 61 -16.06 7.67 1.74
N ASN A 62 -16.27 8.97 1.93
CA ASN A 62 -17.62 9.55 2.04
C ASN A 62 -18.48 9.38 0.77
N TYR A 63 -17.85 9.17 -0.39
CA TYR A 63 -18.54 9.13 -1.69
C TYR A 63 -18.40 7.80 -2.42
N LEU A 64 -17.87 6.77 -1.74
CA LEU A 64 -17.73 5.44 -2.32
C LEU A 64 -18.71 4.48 -1.65
N ASN A 65 -19.82 4.19 -2.32
CA ASN A 65 -20.91 3.41 -1.74
C ASN A 65 -20.80 1.91 -2.00
N SER A 66 -20.00 1.49 -2.98
CA SER A 66 -19.89 0.09 -3.41
C SER A 66 -18.44 -0.26 -3.73
N SER A 67 -17.89 -1.26 -3.02
CA SER A 67 -16.51 -1.70 -3.25
C SER A 67 -16.40 -2.48 -4.55
N LYS A 68 -17.47 -3.21 -4.88
CA LYS A 68 -17.57 -3.99 -6.11
C LYS A 68 -17.55 -3.09 -7.34
N GLU A 69 -18.44 -2.09 -7.40
CA GLU A 69 -18.49 -1.16 -8.55
C GLU A 69 -17.18 -0.39 -8.70
N ALA A 70 -16.59 0.05 -7.58
CA ALA A 70 -15.31 0.72 -7.57
C ALA A 70 -14.18 -0.17 -8.11
N PHE A 71 -14.17 -1.44 -7.73
CA PHE A 71 -13.17 -2.40 -8.19
C PHE A 71 -13.38 -2.78 -9.66
N GLU A 72 -14.62 -2.97 -10.11
CA GLU A 72 -14.94 -3.20 -11.53
C GLU A 72 -14.48 -2.02 -12.41
N LEU A 73 -14.71 -0.79 -11.94
CA LEU A 73 -14.22 0.41 -12.62
C LEU A 73 -12.68 0.48 -12.62
N PHE A 74 -12.04 0.16 -11.49
CA PHE A 74 -10.59 0.08 -11.41
C PHE A 74 -10.02 -0.93 -12.41
N MET A 75 -10.59 -2.13 -12.49
CA MET A 75 -10.15 -3.17 -13.42
C MET A 75 -10.38 -2.78 -14.88
N LYS A 76 -11.49 -2.09 -15.19
CA LYS A 76 -11.75 -1.54 -16.54
C LYS A 76 -10.64 -0.58 -17.00
N HIS A 77 -10.04 0.16 -16.08
CA HIS A 77 -9.00 1.16 -16.37
C HIS A 77 -7.60 0.73 -15.89
N TYR A 78 -7.40 -0.55 -15.57
CA TYR A 78 -6.18 -1.02 -14.89
C TYR A 78 -4.90 -0.62 -15.61
N GLN A 79 -4.83 -0.83 -16.94
CA GLN A 79 -3.63 -0.51 -17.73
C GLN A 79 -3.31 0.99 -17.76
N GLU A 80 -4.34 1.84 -17.81
CA GLU A 80 -4.16 3.30 -17.82
C GLU A 80 -3.65 3.78 -16.46
N ILE A 81 -4.20 3.22 -15.38
CA ILE A 81 -3.80 3.49 -14.00
C ILE A 81 -2.38 2.98 -13.76
N GLU A 82 -2.04 1.77 -14.19
CA GLU A 82 -0.71 1.18 -14.06
C GLU A 82 0.34 2.07 -14.72
N ARG A 83 0.13 2.43 -16.00
CA ARG A 83 1.03 3.31 -16.73
C ARG A 83 1.23 4.64 -16.00
N SER A 84 0.14 5.25 -15.54
CA SER A 84 0.19 6.54 -14.84
C SER A 84 0.88 6.41 -13.48
N SER A 85 0.67 5.31 -12.76
CA SER A 85 1.27 5.03 -11.45
C SER A 85 2.78 4.82 -11.56
N VAL A 86 3.24 4.11 -12.59
CA VAL A 86 4.68 3.93 -12.87
C VAL A 86 5.36 5.27 -13.11
N LEU A 87 4.76 6.13 -13.95
CA LEU A 87 5.29 7.48 -14.22
C LEU A 87 5.28 8.34 -12.96
N PHE A 88 4.17 8.33 -12.22
CA PHE A 88 4.03 9.08 -10.98
C PHE A 88 5.09 8.68 -9.94
N LEU A 89 5.33 7.39 -9.72
CA LEU A 89 6.33 6.93 -8.74
C LEU A 89 7.76 7.34 -9.12
N VAL A 90 8.09 7.37 -10.41
CA VAL A 90 9.38 7.89 -10.88
C VAL A 90 9.53 9.36 -10.51
N ASP A 91 8.49 10.16 -10.73
CA ASP A 91 8.53 11.59 -10.43
C ASP A 91 8.51 11.88 -8.93
N VAL A 92 7.75 11.12 -8.14
CA VAL A 92 7.79 11.17 -6.67
C VAL A 92 9.20 10.88 -6.15
N LYS A 93 9.90 9.88 -6.70
CA LYS A 93 11.27 9.56 -6.28
C LYS A 93 12.23 10.71 -6.58
N LYS A 94 12.16 11.29 -7.78
CA LYS A 94 12.99 12.46 -8.15
C LYS A 94 12.70 13.65 -7.24
N PHE A 95 11.43 13.92 -6.97
CA PHE A 95 11.01 14.98 -6.08
C PHE A 95 11.56 14.76 -4.67
N ALA A 96 11.36 13.57 -4.08
CA ALA A 96 11.83 13.25 -2.75
C ALA A 96 13.35 13.37 -2.61
N ASP A 97 14.11 12.90 -3.59
CA ASP A 97 15.58 13.05 -3.61
C ASP A 97 15.98 14.53 -3.67
N SER A 98 15.37 15.32 -4.55
CA SER A 98 15.62 16.76 -4.62
C SER A 98 15.31 17.48 -3.30
N GLN A 99 14.18 17.16 -2.64
CA GLN A 99 13.84 17.73 -1.33
C GLN A 99 14.84 17.30 -0.25
N PHE A 100 15.29 16.04 -0.26
CA PHE A 100 16.28 15.55 0.69
C PHE A 100 17.61 16.30 0.58
N GLN A 101 18.10 16.54 -0.64
CA GLN A 101 19.33 17.33 -0.87
C GLN A 101 19.17 18.79 -0.43
N GLN A 102 17.99 19.39 -0.61
CA GLN A 102 17.73 20.78 -0.16
C GLN A 102 17.70 20.92 1.36
N LEU A 103 17.18 19.91 2.08
CA LEU A 103 17.11 19.90 3.54
C LEU A 103 18.44 19.52 4.21
N ASN A 104 19.32 18.82 3.47
CA ASN A 104 20.63 18.40 3.94
C ASN A 104 21.72 18.91 2.97
N PRO A 105 21.87 20.25 2.82
CA PRO A 105 22.95 20.80 2.01
C PRO A 105 24.28 20.37 2.62
N GLN A 106 25.20 19.90 1.76
CA GLN A 106 26.57 19.58 2.16
C GLN A 106 27.32 20.80 2.71
#